data_AF-A0A174ZA78-F1
#
_entry.id   AF-A0A174ZA78-F1
#
_cell.length_a   1.000
_cell.length_b   1.000
_cell.length_c   1.000
_cell.angle_alpha   90.00
_cell.angle_beta   90.00
_cell.angle_gamma   90.00
#
_symmetry.space_group_name_H-M   'P 1'
#
loop_
_entity.id
_entity.type
_entity.pdbx_description
1 polymer ?
#
loop_
_entity_poly.entity_id
_entity_poly.type
_entity_poly.pdbx_seq_one_letter_code
_entity_poly.pdbx_strand_id
1 'polypeptide(L)'
;MIKTKEKLYFAYGSNMNLNQMAFRCPDAEVVESVRLEGYRLAFRTNGGGNGVATILPEEGSYVDGVLWRISERDEQHLDHYEGFPFLYGKEPVTVTNQDGVRREIMAYTMNSPYKDKPAMPSVSYLEGILNGCRQNGIDTQTVIEAVRCTQQELPQKVVPHKKQRHPKHKEER
;
A
#
# COMPACT_ATOMS: atom_id res chain seq x y z
N MET A 1 33.57 -17.67 1.27
CA MET A 1 32.14 -17.37 1.02
C MET A 1 31.71 -16.34 2.04
N ILE A 2 31.43 -15.11 1.62
CA ILE A 2 30.84 -14.08 2.49
C ILE A 2 29.39 -14.52 2.67
N LYS A 3 28.98 -14.84 3.90
CA LYS A 3 27.55 -15.02 4.20
C LYS A 3 26.92 -13.63 4.12
N THR A 4 26.24 -13.33 3.03
CA THR A 4 25.32 -12.21 2.95
C THR A 4 24.29 -12.37 4.06
N LYS A 5 24.08 -11.32 4.85
CA LYS A 5 23.09 -11.34 5.92
C LYS A 5 21.72 -11.19 5.27
N GLU A 6 21.01 -12.31 5.13
CA GLU A 6 19.68 -12.36 4.53
C GLU A 6 18.64 -11.87 5.53
N LYS A 7 17.70 -11.06 5.05
CA LYS A 7 16.61 -10.50 5.86
C LYS A 7 15.27 -10.89 5.26
N LEU A 8 14.27 -11.07 6.13
CA LEU A 8 12.90 -11.27 5.71
C LEU A 8 12.14 -9.94 5.71
N TYR A 9 11.39 -9.70 4.64
CA TYR A 9 10.62 -8.49 4.40
C TYR A 9 9.18 -8.85 4.01
N PHE A 10 8.21 -8.25 4.69
CA PHE A 10 6.80 -8.41 4.39
C PHE A 10 6.30 -7.30 3.45
N ALA A 11 5.89 -7.68 2.25
CA ALA A 11 5.29 -6.80 1.25
C ALA A 11 3.77 -6.97 1.21
N TYR A 12 3.04 -5.87 1.34
CA TYR A 12 1.57 -5.84 1.30
C TYR A 12 1.00 -4.92 0.20
N GLY A 13 1.89 -4.32 -0.60
CA GLY A 13 1.55 -3.32 -1.63
C GLY A 13 2.17 -3.64 -2.98
N SER A 14 2.75 -2.64 -3.64
CA SER A 14 3.29 -2.81 -5.00
C SER A 14 4.43 -3.84 -5.10
N ASN A 15 5.20 -4.01 -4.01
CA ASN A 15 6.25 -5.03 -3.90
C ASN A 15 5.71 -6.48 -3.80
N MET A 16 4.39 -6.71 -3.81
CA MET A 16 3.85 -8.05 -4.06
C MET A 16 4.00 -8.47 -5.53
N ASN A 17 4.18 -7.51 -6.44
CA ASN A 17 4.33 -7.78 -7.86
C ASN A 17 5.73 -8.31 -8.18
N LEU A 18 5.80 -9.53 -8.71
CA LEU A 18 7.06 -10.23 -8.97
C LEU A 18 7.95 -9.48 -9.98
N ASN A 19 7.35 -8.83 -10.99
CA ASN A 19 8.10 -8.09 -11.99
C ASN A 19 8.68 -6.79 -11.41
N GLN A 20 7.94 -6.13 -10.52
CA GLN A 20 8.46 -4.94 -9.82
C GLN A 20 9.59 -5.34 -8.87
N MET A 21 9.44 -6.44 -8.13
CA MET A 21 10.49 -6.92 -7.24
C MET A 21 11.74 -7.36 -8.00
N ALA A 22 11.61 -8.12 -9.09
CA ALA A 22 12.76 -8.50 -9.91
C ALA A 22 13.53 -7.27 -10.46
N PHE A 23 12.85 -6.15 -10.73
CA PHE A 23 13.49 -4.92 -11.17
C PHE A 23 14.15 -4.15 -10.01
N ARG A 24 13.47 -4.02 -8.86
CA ARG A 24 13.94 -3.25 -7.71
C ARG A 24 15.02 -3.99 -6.92
N CYS A 25 14.83 -5.30 -6.76
CA CYS A 25 15.57 -6.19 -5.88
C CYS A 25 15.92 -7.51 -6.62
N PRO A 26 16.96 -7.52 -7.46
CA PRO A 26 17.29 -8.67 -8.30
C PRO A 26 17.68 -9.94 -7.52
N ASP A 27 18.15 -9.79 -6.28
CA ASP A 27 18.58 -10.91 -5.44
C ASP A 27 17.42 -11.41 -4.53
N ALA A 28 16.22 -10.83 -4.66
CA ALA A 28 15.08 -11.18 -3.81
C ALA A 28 14.40 -12.48 -4.22
N GLU A 29 14.06 -13.30 -3.24
CA GLU A 29 13.35 -14.58 -3.42
C GLU A 29 12.02 -14.57 -2.69
N VAL A 30 10.96 -15.05 -3.35
CA VAL A 30 9.67 -15.30 -2.70
C VAL A 30 9.86 -16.46 -1.71
N VAL A 31 9.43 -16.26 -0.46
CA VAL A 31 9.43 -17.30 0.57
C VAL A 31 8.07 -17.97 0.62
N GLU A 32 7.04 -17.20 0.96
CA GLU A 32 5.65 -17.68 1.10
C GLU A 32 4.68 -16.49 1.17
N SER A 33 3.39 -16.76 1.02
CA SER A 33 2.33 -15.78 1.33
C SER A 33 1.93 -15.91 2.80
N VAL A 34 1.77 -14.78 3.49
CA VAL A 34 1.51 -14.70 4.94
C VAL A 34 0.44 -13.67 5.25
N ARG A 35 -0.18 -13.81 6.42
CA ARG A 35 -1.23 -12.90 6.92
C ARG A 35 -0.74 -12.07 8.09
N LEU A 36 -1.02 -10.77 8.06
CA LEU A 36 -0.89 -9.86 9.18
C LEU A 36 -2.27 -9.58 9.78
N GLU A 37 -2.50 -10.06 11.01
CA GLU A 37 -3.75 -9.87 11.76
C GLU A 37 -3.76 -8.55 12.54
N GLY A 38 -4.93 -7.94 12.71
CA GLY A 38 -5.12 -6.69 13.47
C GLY A 38 -4.75 -5.42 12.71
N TYR A 39 -4.63 -5.53 11.38
CA TYR A 39 -4.30 -4.42 10.48
C TYR A 39 -5.22 -4.45 9.27
N ARG A 40 -5.44 -3.28 8.68
CA ARG A 40 -6.01 -3.14 7.34
C ARG A 40 -5.05 -2.45 6.39
N LEU A 41 -5.23 -2.72 5.11
CA LEU A 41 -4.59 -1.95 4.05
C LEU A 41 -5.29 -0.59 3.92
N ALA A 42 -4.54 0.46 3.64
CA ALA A 42 -5.04 1.81 3.42
C ALA A 42 -4.23 2.53 2.33
N PHE A 43 -4.87 3.46 1.61
CA PHE A 43 -4.16 4.33 0.68
C PHE A 43 -4.04 5.75 1.26
N ARG A 44 -2.81 6.24 1.29
CA ARG A 44 -2.42 7.50 1.92
C ARG A 44 -1.52 8.30 1.01
N THR A 45 -1.53 9.62 1.18
CA THR A 45 -0.78 10.52 0.29
C THR A 45 0.72 10.28 0.39
N ASN A 46 1.40 10.22 -0.74
CA ASN A 46 2.87 10.27 -0.77
C ASN A 46 3.43 11.71 -0.75
N GLY A 47 2.59 12.72 -0.51
CA GLY A 47 2.95 14.14 -0.61
C GLY A 47 2.85 14.72 -2.03
N GLY A 48 2.75 13.87 -3.06
CA GLY A 48 2.64 14.25 -4.48
C GLY A 48 1.23 14.15 -5.06
N GLY A 49 0.20 14.03 -4.21
CA GLY A 49 -1.21 13.97 -4.63
C GLY A 49 -1.71 12.59 -5.07
N ASN A 50 -0.89 11.55 -5.01
CA ASN A 50 -1.29 10.16 -5.28
C ASN A 50 -1.34 9.34 -3.99
N GLY A 51 -2.29 8.41 -3.93
CA GLY A 51 -2.38 7.40 -2.88
C GLY A 51 -1.41 6.25 -3.09
N VAL A 52 -0.64 5.92 -2.06
CA VAL A 52 0.20 4.71 -2.00
C VAL A 52 -0.16 3.89 -0.76
N ALA A 53 0.19 2.61 -0.79
CA ALA A 53 -0.33 1.62 0.15
C ALA A 53 0.42 1.67 1.48
N THR A 54 -0.30 1.68 2.60
CA THR A 54 0.25 1.45 3.95
C THR A 54 -0.66 0.49 4.70
N ILE A 55 -0.17 -0.05 5.81
CA ILE A 55 -1.01 -0.75 6.80
C ILE A 55 -1.34 0.19 7.97
N LEU A 56 -2.55 0.07 8.52
CA LEU A 56 -3.00 0.78 9.71
C LEU A 56 -3.63 -0.22 10.69
N PRO A 57 -3.45 -0.05 12.02
CA PRO A 57 -4.08 -0.92 13.00
C PRO A 57 -5.62 -0.89 12.88
N GLU A 58 -6.23 -2.08 12.87
CA GLU A 58 -7.68 -2.26 12.87
C GLU A 58 -8.03 -3.66 13.38
N GLU A 59 -8.61 -3.72 14.58
CA GLU A 59 -8.97 -4.98 15.24
C GLU A 59 -10.02 -5.75 14.42
N GLY A 60 -9.80 -7.05 14.25
CA GLY A 60 -10.68 -7.92 13.45
C GLY A 60 -10.44 -7.86 11.93
N SER A 61 -9.54 -6.99 11.46
CA SER A 61 -9.10 -6.93 10.07
C SER A 61 -7.76 -7.63 9.87
N TYR A 62 -7.45 -7.96 8.62
CA TYR A 62 -6.17 -8.55 8.25
C TYR A 62 -5.66 -8.05 6.89
N VAL A 63 -4.36 -8.24 6.67
CA VAL A 63 -3.69 -7.99 5.40
C VAL A 63 -2.89 -9.22 4.99
N ASP A 64 -3.26 -9.82 3.86
CA ASP A 64 -2.45 -10.83 3.22
C ASP A 64 -1.35 -10.18 2.37
N GLY A 65 -0.15 -10.76 2.40
CA GLY A 65 1.00 -10.25 1.67
C GLY A 65 2.04 -11.31 1.39
N VAL A 66 3.15 -10.88 0.80
CA VAL A 66 4.24 -11.75 0.35
C VAL A 66 5.45 -11.57 1.25
N LEU A 67 5.99 -12.68 1.74
CA LEU A 67 7.24 -12.71 2.45
C LEU A 67 8.40 -12.88 1.46
N TRP A 68 9.30 -11.91 1.45
CA TRP A 68 10.51 -11.92 0.63
C TRP A 68 11.73 -12.17 1.48
N ARG A 69 12.66 -12.97 0.96
CA ARG A 69 14.05 -12.97 1.40
C ARG A 69 14.79 -11.95 0.56
N ILE A 70 15.48 -11.01 1.21
CA ILE A 70 16.19 -9.91 0.56
C ILE A 70 17.65 -9.85 1.04
N SER A 71 18.54 -9.42 0.16
CA SER A 71 19.92 -9.08 0.50
C SER A 71 20.01 -7.69 1.15
N GLU A 72 21.16 -7.35 1.73
CA GLU A 72 21.44 -5.98 2.20
C GLU A 72 21.37 -4.95 1.07
N ARG A 73 21.74 -5.34 -0.16
CA ARG A 73 21.68 -4.47 -1.35
C ARG A 73 20.23 -4.20 -1.76
N ASP A 74 19.41 -5.24 -1.76
CA ASP A 74 17.98 -5.09 -2.02
C ASP A 74 17.32 -4.19 -0.98
N GLU A 75 17.68 -4.33 0.31
CA GLU A 75 17.17 -3.46 1.36
C GLU A 75 17.53 -1.98 1.11
N GLN A 76 18.76 -1.68 0.66
CA GLN A 76 19.17 -0.32 0.29
C GLN A 76 18.38 0.23 -0.90
N HIS A 77 18.06 -0.61 -1.89
CA HIS A 77 17.19 -0.20 -2.99
C HIS A 77 15.77 0.08 -2.49
N LEU A 78 15.21 -0.81 -1.66
CA LEU A 78 13.90 -0.60 -1.04
C LEU A 78 13.88 0.69 -0.22
N ASP A 79 14.91 0.97 0.59
CA ASP A 79 15.01 2.22 1.35
C ASP A 79 14.86 3.45 0.46
N HIS A 80 15.48 3.43 -0.72
CA HIS A 80 15.33 4.50 -1.69
C HIS A 80 13.91 4.59 -2.26
N TYR A 81 13.32 3.46 -2.68
CA TYR A 81 11.96 3.44 -3.25
C TYR A 81 10.87 3.81 -2.24
N GLU A 82 11.04 3.44 -0.98
CA GLU A 82 10.10 3.71 0.11
C GLU A 82 10.31 5.11 0.73
N GLY A 83 11.32 5.86 0.28
CA GLY A 83 11.63 7.19 0.83
C GLY A 83 12.00 7.14 2.31
N PHE A 84 12.64 6.06 2.75
CA PHE A 84 13.09 5.88 4.13
C PHE A 84 14.17 6.91 4.50
N PRO A 85 14.17 7.46 5.73
CA PRO A 85 13.24 7.20 6.84
C PRO A 85 12.06 8.19 6.90
N PHE A 86 11.81 8.97 5.85
CA PHE A 86 10.86 10.09 5.92
C PHE A 86 9.44 9.69 5.56
N LEU A 87 9.24 9.09 4.38
CA LEU A 87 7.90 8.69 3.92
C LEU A 87 7.44 7.41 4.63
N TYR A 88 8.29 6.39 4.66
CA TYR A 88 8.09 5.17 5.42
C TYR A 88 9.18 4.97 6.48
N GLY A 89 8.79 4.41 7.62
CA GLY A 89 9.66 3.80 8.61
C GLY A 89 9.76 2.28 8.40
N LYS A 90 10.54 1.61 9.25
CA LYS A 90 10.63 0.15 9.31
C LYS A 90 10.13 -0.30 10.67
N GLU A 91 9.15 -1.18 10.68
CA GLU A 91 8.56 -1.71 11.92
C GLU A 91 8.53 -3.24 11.88
N PRO A 92 8.80 -3.92 13.00
CA PRO A 92 8.52 -5.33 13.13
C PRO A 92 7.01 -5.57 13.18
N VAL A 93 6.52 -6.47 12.34
CA VAL A 93 5.12 -6.93 12.34
C VAL A 93 5.08 -8.44 12.52
N THR A 94 4.08 -8.94 13.24
CA THR A 94 3.90 -10.39 13.42
C THR A 94 2.98 -10.94 12.36
N VAL A 95 3.53 -11.72 11.43
CA VAL A 95 2.77 -12.40 10.38
C VAL A 95 2.60 -13.88 10.72
N THR A 96 1.52 -14.47 10.21
CA THR A 96 1.16 -15.88 10.38
C THR A 96 1.14 -16.55 9.02
N ASN A 97 1.81 -17.68 8.87
CA ASN A 97 1.75 -18.47 7.65
C ASN A 97 0.55 -19.43 7.62
N GLN A 98 0.41 -20.18 6.52
CA GLN A 98 -0.69 -21.14 6.34
C GLN A 98 -0.70 -22.28 7.38
N ASP A 99 0.47 -22.63 7.94
CA ASP A 99 0.60 -23.63 9.00
C ASP A 99 0.27 -23.07 10.40
N GLY A 100 -0.08 -21.78 10.50
CA GLY A 100 -0.34 -21.10 11.77
C GLY A 100 0.92 -20.66 12.52
N VAL A 101 2.10 -20.76 11.91
CA VAL A 101 3.37 -20.33 12.50
C VAL A 101 3.49 -18.82 12.44
N ARG A 102 3.69 -18.20 13.61
CA ARG A 102 3.86 -16.76 13.76
C ARG A 102 5.33 -16.38 13.72
N ARG A 103 5.68 -15.31 12.99
CA ARG A 103 7.04 -14.77 12.90
C ARG A 103 7.00 -13.25 12.92
N GLU A 104 7.96 -12.64 13.61
CA GLU A 104 8.18 -11.20 13.57
C GLU A 104 9.08 -10.87 12.37
N ILE A 105 8.59 -10.02 11.47
CA ILE A 105 9.19 -9.71 10.17
C ILE A 105 9.21 -8.19 9.97
N MET A 106 10.23 -7.67 9.30
CA MET A 106 10.28 -6.25 8.95
C MET A 106 9.24 -5.91 7.88
N ALA A 107 8.50 -4.82 8.09
CA ALA A 107 7.69 -4.18 7.07
C ALA A 107 8.00 -2.68 7.02
N TYR A 108 7.83 -2.07 5.85
CA TYR A 108 7.78 -0.61 5.74
C TYR A 108 6.39 -0.13 6.17
N THR A 109 6.28 0.88 7.02
CA THR A 109 4.99 1.48 7.42
C THR A 109 5.06 2.99 7.24
N MET A 110 3.99 3.60 6.73
CA MET A 110 4.03 5.02 6.38
C MET A 110 4.09 5.89 7.64
N ASN A 111 4.91 6.93 7.62
CA ASN A 111 5.07 7.88 8.74
C ASN A 111 4.02 9.00 8.70
N SER A 112 3.81 9.63 9.87
CA SER A 112 3.10 10.92 9.95
C SER A 112 3.97 12.02 9.31
N PRO A 113 3.39 13.01 8.61
CA PRO A 113 1.95 13.29 8.45
C PRO A 113 1.31 12.61 7.22
N TYR A 114 2.06 11.77 6.49
CA TYR A 114 1.59 11.15 5.25
C TYR A 114 0.48 10.13 5.52
N LYS A 115 0.67 9.27 6.53
CA LYS A 115 -0.28 8.22 6.92
C LYS A 115 -1.65 8.75 7.40
N ASP A 116 -1.71 10.02 7.76
CA ASP A 116 -2.88 10.68 8.33
C ASP A 116 -3.80 11.30 7.27
N LYS A 117 -3.39 11.27 5.99
CA LYS A 117 -4.13 11.90 4.88
C LYS A 117 -4.55 10.88 3.82
N PRO A 118 -5.85 10.56 3.68
CA PRO A 118 -6.33 9.64 2.64
C PRO A 118 -6.08 10.22 1.24
N ALA A 119 -5.72 9.35 0.30
CA ALA A 119 -5.58 9.69 -1.11
C ALA A 119 -5.84 8.45 -1.98
N MET A 120 -6.57 8.61 -3.08
CA MET A 120 -6.85 7.49 -3.99
C MET A 120 -5.58 7.06 -4.73
N PRO A 121 -5.35 5.75 -4.90
CA PRO A 121 -4.30 5.27 -5.79
C PRO A 121 -4.63 5.60 -7.25
N SER A 122 -3.60 5.72 -8.07
CA SER A 122 -3.80 5.71 -9.52
C SER A 122 -4.29 4.32 -9.97
N VAL A 123 -4.98 4.26 -11.11
CA VAL A 123 -5.44 2.99 -11.71
C VAL A 123 -4.27 2.05 -11.96
N SER A 124 -3.18 2.56 -12.55
CA SER A 124 -1.98 1.74 -12.84
C SER A 124 -1.29 1.21 -11.60
N TYR A 125 -1.24 1.99 -10.52
CA TYR A 125 -0.68 1.55 -9.24
C TYR A 125 -1.52 0.44 -8.62
N LEU A 126 -2.85 0.62 -8.60
CA LEU A 126 -3.78 -0.38 -8.10
C LEU A 126 -3.72 -1.67 -8.91
N GLU A 127 -3.70 -1.60 -10.25
CA GLU A 127 -3.53 -2.76 -11.12
C GLU A 127 -2.23 -3.50 -10.84
N GLY A 128 -1.13 -2.78 -10.56
CA GLY A 128 0.15 -3.37 -10.17
C GLY A 128 0.03 -4.24 -8.91
N ILE A 129 -0.67 -3.73 -7.88
CA ILE A 129 -0.94 -4.46 -6.63
C ILE A 129 -1.81 -5.69 -6.91
N LEU A 130 -2.93 -5.52 -7.61
CA LEU A 130 -3.86 -6.60 -7.92
C LEU A 130 -3.19 -7.72 -8.73
N ASN A 131 -2.30 -7.37 -9.66
CA ASN A 131 -1.49 -8.34 -10.39
C ASN A 131 -0.52 -9.08 -9.45
N GLY A 132 0.10 -8.37 -8.50
CA GLY A 132 0.91 -9.01 -7.45
C GLY A 132 0.11 -9.99 -6.60
N CYS A 133 -1.12 -9.65 -6.20
CA CYS A 133 -2.00 -10.58 -5.49
C CYS A 133 -2.23 -11.86 -6.31
N ARG A 134 -2.60 -11.74 -7.59
CA ARG A 134 -2.84 -12.88 -8.49
C ARG A 134 -1.61 -13.76 -8.68
N GLN A 135 -0.43 -13.15 -8.85
CA GLN A 135 0.84 -13.87 -9.00
C GLN A 135 1.17 -14.76 -7.79
N ASN A 136 0.71 -14.37 -6.60
CA ASN A 136 1.03 -15.04 -5.34
C ASN A 136 -0.17 -15.79 -4.73
N GLY A 137 -1.29 -15.92 -5.46
CA GLY A 137 -2.50 -16.60 -4.98
C GLY A 137 -3.20 -15.90 -3.81
N ILE A 138 -3.00 -14.59 -3.64
CA ILE A 138 -3.62 -13.78 -2.59
C ILE A 138 -4.96 -13.24 -3.09
N ASP A 139 -5.99 -13.28 -2.23
CA ASP A 139 -7.28 -12.65 -2.53
C ASP A 139 -7.15 -11.13 -2.59
N THR A 140 -7.71 -10.53 -3.63
CA THR A 140 -7.74 -9.09 -3.85
C THR A 140 -8.73 -8.33 -2.96
N GLN A 141 -9.57 -9.01 -2.19
CA GLN A 141 -10.64 -8.39 -1.41
C GLN A 141 -10.14 -7.30 -0.46
N THR A 142 -9.06 -7.54 0.28
CA THR A 142 -8.48 -6.56 1.22
C THR A 142 -8.00 -5.29 0.50
N VAL A 143 -7.49 -5.43 -0.73
CA VAL A 143 -7.07 -4.30 -1.58
C VAL A 143 -8.28 -3.51 -2.07
N ILE A 144 -9.34 -4.19 -2.52
CA ILE A 144 -10.57 -3.55 -3.00
C ILE A 144 -11.28 -2.83 -1.85
N GLU A 145 -11.32 -3.44 -0.67
CA GLU A 145 -11.86 -2.84 0.54
C GLU A 145 -11.08 -1.58 0.94
N ALA A 146 -9.75 -1.62 0.90
CA ALA A 146 -8.93 -0.45 1.17
C ALA A 146 -9.23 0.74 0.24
N VAL A 147 -9.52 0.47 -1.05
CA VAL A 147 -9.98 1.50 -2.00
C VAL A 147 -11.32 2.08 -1.57
N ARG A 148 -12.29 1.23 -1.19
CA ARG A 148 -13.61 1.67 -0.74
C ARG A 148 -13.53 2.51 0.54
N CYS A 149 -12.77 2.07 1.53
CA CYS A 149 -12.56 2.80 2.78
C CYS A 149 -11.88 4.14 2.52
N THR A 150 -10.84 4.18 1.68
CA THR A 150 -10.17 5.44 1.31
C THR A 150 -11.14 6.42 0.63
N GLN A 151 -12.02 5.92 -0.24
CA GLN A 151 -13.03 6.76 -0.90
C GLN A 151 -14.05 7.37 0.08
N GLN A 152 -14.38 6.66 1.16
CA GLN A 152 -15.28 7.13 2.22
C GLN A 152 -14.63 8.13 3.17
N GLU A 153 -13.32 7.98 3.43
CA GLU A 153 -12.54 8.89 4.27
C GLU A 153 -12.24 10.23 3.57
N LEU A 154 -12.27 10.26 2.23
CA LEU A 154 -12.07 11.50 1.48
C LEU A 154 -13.25 12.47 1.68
N PRO A 155 -12.98 13.78 1.84
CA PRO A 155 -14.03 14.76 1.95
C PRO A 155 -14.92 14.72 0.71
N GLN A 156 -16.24 14.65 0.91
CA GLN A 156 -17.19 14.71 -0.18
C GLN A 156 -16.98 16.01 -0.96
N LYS A 157 -16.76 15.91 -2.28
CA LYS A 157 -16.73 17.08 -3.15
C LYS A 157 -18.11 17.74 -3.10
N VAL A 158 -18.20 18.90 -2.45
CA VAL A 158 -19.38 19.75 -2.57
C VAL A 158 -19.48 20.19 -4.03
N VAL A 159 -20.46 19.64 -4.76
CA VAL A 159 -20.74 20.04 -6.14
C VAL A 159 -21.26 21.48 -6.08
N PRO A 160 -20.62 22.46 -6.74
CA PRO A 160 -21.15 23.82 -6.78
C PRO A 160 -22.52 23.79 -7.47
N HIS A 161 -23.59 24.14 -6.75
CA HIS A 161 -24.88 24.40 -7.36
C HIS A 161 -24.70 25.49 -8.42
N LYS A 162 -24.88 25.13 -9.70
CA LYS A 162 -25.00 26.10 -10.78
C LYS A 162 -26.16 27.03 -10.44
N LYS A 163 -25.87 28.28 -10.07
CA LYS A 163 -26.88 29.34 -9.96
C LYS A 163 -27.64 29.41 -11.29
N GLN A 164 -28.92 29.09 -11.27
CA GLN A 164 -29.83 29.33 -12.40
C GLN A 164 -29.76 30.82 -12.74
N ARG A 165 -29.25 31.14 -13.93
CA ARG A 165 -29.35 32.49 -14.49
C ARG A 165 -30.82 32.76 -14.77
N HIS A 166 -31.43 33.68 -14.02
CA HIS A 166 -32.73 34.25 -14.37
C HIS A 166 -32.60 35.01 -15.72
N PRO A 167 -33.55 34.87 -16.65
CA PRO A 167 -33.56 35.68 -17.86
C PRO A 167 -33.84 37.14 -17.49
N LYS A 168 -33.04 38.07 -17.99
CA LYS A 168 -33.36 39.50 -17.97
C LYS A 168 -34.54 39.72 -18.92
N HIS A 169 -35.67 40.17 -18.39
CA HIS A 169 -36.74 40.77 -19.20
C HIS A 169 -36.16 42.01 -19.90
N LYS A 170 -36.14 41.99 -21.23
CA LYS A 170 -36.09 43.20 -22.04
C LYS A 170 -37.54 43.68 -22.17
N GLU A 171 -37.81 44.89 -21.71
CA GLU A 171 -38.94 45.67 -22.23
C GLU A 171 -38.36 46.81 -23.05
N GLU A 172 -38.59 46.71 -24.35
CA GLU A 172 -38.49 47.80 -25.32
C GLU A 172 -39.87 48.46 -25.44
N ARG A 173 -39.85 49.80 -25.46
CA ARG A 173 -40.90 50.77 -25.82
C ARG A 173 -41.87 51.24 -24.73
#